data_AF-A0A969DXP2-F1
#
_entry.id   AF-A0A969DXP2-F1
#
_cell.length_a   1.000
_cell.length_b   1.000
_cell.length_c   1.000
_cell.angle_alpha   90.00
_cell.angle_beta   90.00
_cell.angle_gamma   90.00
#
_symmetry.space_group_name_H-M   'P 1'
#
loop_
_entity.id
_entity.type
_entity.pdbx_description
1 polymer ?
#
loop_
_entity_poly.entity_id
_entity_poly.type
_entity_poly.pdbx_seq_one_letter_code
_entity_poly.pdbx_strand_id
1 'polypeptide(L)' 'LDSWDSVAKEQEGDLQYQREVGKAPPLLFTPLDPDRPKAGAAKKFKAQRSLRDVEPTVHLWLHDPNGNEMEVQ' A
#
# COMPACT_ATOMS: atom_id res chain seq x y z
N LEU A 1 12.92 -0.77 -0.27
CA LEU A 1 13.19 -1.76 0.79
C LEU A 1 13.95 -1.01 1.88
N ASP A 2 13.48 -0.81 3.11
CA ASP A 2 12.96 -1.85 4.01
C ASP A 2 12.13 -1.28 5.18
N SER A 3 11.30 -0.25 4.93
CA SER A 3 10.42 0.27 5.98
C SER A 3 9.46 -0.79 6.54
N TRP A 4 9.16 -1.85 5.76
CA TRP A 4 8.46 -3.04 6.24
C TRP A 4 9.32 -3.89 7.19
N ASP A 5 10.57 -4.19 6.83
CA ASP A 5 11.49 -4.98 7.66
C ASP A 5 11.85 -4.26 8.98
N SER A 6 12.05 -2.94 8.95
CA SER A 6 12.27 -2.17 10.18
C SER A 6 11.06 -2.24 11.12
N VAL A 7 9.86 -2.11 10.57
CA VAL A 7 8.61 -2.21 11.36
C VAL A 7 8.38 -3.63 11.87
N ALA A 8 8.70 -4.64 11.08
CA ALA A 8 8.59 -6.05 11.46
C ALA A 8 9.55 -6.40 12.61
N LYS A 9 10.76 -5.83 12.62
CA LYS A 9 11.73 -6.00 13.71
C LYS A 9 11.35 -5.25 14.98
N GLU A 10 10.69 -4.10 14.85
CA GLU A 10 10.24 -3.28 15.99
C GLU A 10 8.99 -3.86 16.67
N GLN A 11 8.11 -4.52 15.92
CA GLN A 11 6.96 -5.22 16.50
C GLN A 11 7.40 -6.61 16.96
N GLU A 12 7.50 -6.84 18.28
CA GLU A 12 7.76 -8.15 18.90
C GLU A 12 6.60 -9.17 18.71
N GLY A 13 5.76 -9.00 17.68
CA GLY A 13 4.62 -9.85 17.37
C GLY A 13 4.66 -10.32 15.92
N ASP A 14 4.21 -11.56 15.70
CA ASP A 14 4.12 -12.16 14.37
C ASP A 14 3.44 -11.20 13.38
N LEU A 15 4.06 -11.02 12.21
CA LEU A 15 3.43 -10.35 11.08
C LEU A 15 2.14 -11.10 10.73
N GLN A 16 1.00 -10.51 11.05
CA GLN A 16 -0.30 -11.14 10.85
C GLN A 16 -0.89 -10.69 9.52
N TYR A 17 -0.95 -11.63 8.57
CA TYR A 17 -1.71 -11.43 7.35
C TYR A 17 -3.19 -11.73 7.62
N GLN A 18 -4.04 -10.71 7.47
CA GLN A 18 -5.46 -10.84 7.13
C GLN A 18 -6.26 -11.91 7.92
N ARG A 19 -6.19 -11.90 9.27
CA ARG A 19 -7.22 -12.52 10.12
C ARG A 19 -8.14 -11.43 10.67
N GLU A 20 -9.43 -11.73 10.79
CA GLU A 20 -10.46 -10.75 11.20
C GLU A 20 -10.26 -10.16 12.60
N VAL A 21 -9.44 -10.81 13.45
CA VAL A 21 -9.02 -10.27 14.74
C VAL A 21 -7.51 -10.48 14.90
N GLY A 22 -6.72 -9.61 14.28
CA GLY A 22 -5.29 -9.53 14.52
C GLY A 22 -5.00 -8.92 15.89
N LYS A 23 -4.05 -9.50 16.64
CA LYS A 23 -3.56 -8.93 17.91
C LYS A 23 -2.54 -7.81 17.68
N ALA A 24 -1.91 -7.80 16.51
CA ALA A 24 -0.93 -6.80 16.12
C ALA A 24 -1.64 -5.50 15.67
N PRO A 25 -1.13 -4.32 16.07
CA PRO A 25 -1.68 -3.05 15.63
C PRO A 25 -1.55 -2.89 14.11
N PRO A 26 -2.57 -2.32 13.44
CA PRO A 26 -2.55 -2.16 12.00
C PRO A 26 -1.43 -1.22 11.56
N LEU A 27 -0.81 -1.51 10.42
CA LEU A 27 0.18 -0.61 9.82
C LEU A 27 -0.46 0.46 8.97
N LEU A 28 -1.60 0.18 8.35
CA LEU A 28 -2.29 1.13 7.49
C LEU A 28 -3.24 2.01 8.30
N PHE A 29 -2.86 3.27 8.51
CA PHE A 29 -3.70 4.26 9.17
C PHE A 29 -4.46 5.12 8.16
N THR A 30 -5.69 5.46 8.46
CA THR A 30 -6.39 6.53 7.77
C THR A 30 -5.79 7.90 8.17
N PRO A 31 -5.98 8.95 7.35
CA PRO A 31 -5.48 10.28 7.67
C PRO A 31 -6.05 10.87 8.97
N LEU A 32 -7.20 10.38 9.43
CA LEU A 32 -7.91 10.88 10.60
C LEU A 32 -7.71 10.01 11.85
N ASP A 33 -6.94 8.92 11.76
CA ASP A 33 -6.69 8.07 12.92
C ASP A 33 -5.84 8.81 13.97
N PRO A 34 -6.34 8.94 15.21
CA PRO A 34 -5.65 9.68 16.27
C PRO A 34 -4.35 8.99 16.71
N ASP A 35 -4.31 7.67 16.59
CA ASP A 35 -3.18 6.82 17.02
C ASP A 35 -2.10 6.67 15.94
N ARG A 36 -2.18 7.44 14.85
CA ARG A 36 -1.23 7.35 13.75
C ARG A 36 0.19 7.74 14.19
N PRO A 37 1.22 6.93 13.86
CA PRO A 37 2.60 7.27 14.13
C PRO A 37 3.03 8.57 13.46
N LYS A 38 3.59 9.50 14.24
CA LYS A 38 4.04 10.82 13.77
C LYS A 38 5.51 10.83 13.31
N ALA A 39 6.28 9.80 13.67
CA ALA A 39 7.70 9.63 13.38
C ALA A 39 8.03 8.15 13.10
N GLY A 40 9.27 7.86 12.68
CA GLY A 40 9.74 6.49 12.40
C GLY A 40 9.29 5.92 11.05
N ALA A 41 9.65 4.65 10.81
CA ALA A 41 9.32 3.94 9.57
C ALA A 41 7.80 3.75 9.38
N ALA A 42 7.07 3.56 10.48
CA ALA A 42 5.62 3.38 10.50
C ALA A 42 4.83 4.57 9.93
N LYS A 43 5.36 5.80 10.01
CA LYS A 43 4.71 7.04 9.50
C LYS A 43 4.34 6.97 8.01
N LYS A 44 5.10 6.19 7.22
CA LYS A 44 4.92 6.05 5.77
C LYS A 44 3.66 5.24 5.42
N PHE A 45 3.19 4.40 6.33
CA PHE A 45 2.01 3.56 6.15
C PHE A 45 0.75 4.35 6.48
N LYS A 46 0.33 5.18 5.53
CA LYS A 46 -0.94 5.89 5.57
C LYS A 46 -1.73 5.58 4.32
N ALA A 47 -3.04 5.39 4.46
CA ALA A 47 -3.93 5.38 3.32
C ALA A 47 -3.87 6.76 2.64
N GLN A 48 -3.61 6.78 1.34
CA GLN A 48 -3.76 8.01 0.56
C GLN A 48 -5.24 8.41 0.57
N ARG A 49 -5.53 9.71 0.68
CA ARG A 49 -6.90 10.20 0.42
C ARG A 49 -7.15 9.99 -1.07
N SER A 50 -8.36 9.50 -1.37
CA SER A 50 -8.97 9.37 -2.69
C SER A 50 -8.13 9.93 -3.86
N LEU A 51 -7.76 9.09 -4.82
CA LEU A 51 -7.17 9.50 -6.11
C LEU A 51 -8.20 10.21 -7.02
N ARG A 52 -9.25 10.80 -6.45
CA ARG A 52 -10.36 11.40 -7.23
C ARG A 52 -9.94 12.67 -7.97
N ASP A 53 -8.86 13.32 -7.52
CA ASP A 53 -8.29 14.52 -8.14
C ASP A 53 -7.03 14.19 -8.98
N VAL A 54 -6.74 12.91 -9.20
CA VAL A 54 -5.67 12.45 -10.09
C VAL A 54 -6.34 11.93 -11.34
N GLU A 55 -6.17 12.61 -12.47
CA GLU A 55 -6.54 12.02 -13.77
C GLU A 55 -5.78 10.69 -13.91
N PRO A 56 -6.47 9.54 -14.06
CA PRO A 56 -5.79 8.28 -14.22
C PRO A 56 -5.09 8.26 -15.58
N THR A 57 -3.80 8.58 -15.61
CA THR A 57 -2.96 8.32 -16.78
C THR A 57 -2.62 6.84 -16.79
N VAL A 58 -3.52 6.04 -17.36
CA VAL A 58 -3.28 4.61 -17.61
C VAL A 58 -2.69 4.47 -19.01
N HIS A 59 -1.51 3.88 -19.09
CA HIS A 59 -0.96 3.43 -20.36
C HIS A 59 -1.60 2.08 -20.68
N LEU A 60 -2.38 2.02 -21.76
CA LEU A 60 -2.88 0.76 -22.30
C LEU A 60 -1.94 0.28 -23.39
N TRP A 61 -1.53 -0.99 -23.28
CA TRP A 61 -0.81 -1.72 -24.31
C TRP A 61 -1.70 -2.87 -24.75
N LEU A 62 -2.00 -2.94 -26.05
CA LEU A 62 -2.74 -4.04 -26.63
C LEU A 62 -1.73 -5.00 -27.26
N HIS A 63 -1.83 -6.29 -26.97
CA HIS A 63 -1.01 -7.31 -27.61
C HIS A 63 -1.88 -8.34 -28.30
N ASP A 64 -1.46 -8.80 -29.49
CA ASP A 64 -2.07 -9.96 -30.15
C ASP A 64 -1.68 -11.27 -29.43
N PRO A 65 -2.31 -12.42 -29.76
CA PRO A 65 -1.95 -13.71 -29.19
C PRO A 65 -0.50 -14.17 -29.46
N ASN A 66 0.21 -13.52 -30.38
CA ASN A 66 1.61 -13.78 -30.70
C ASN A 66 2.56 -12.83 -29.95
N GLY A 67 2.03 -11.89 -29.15
CA GLY A 67 2.79 -10.91 -28.36
C GLY A 67 3.12 -9.60 -29.08
N ASN A 68 2.64 -9.38 -30.31
CA ASN A 68 2.88 -8.14 -31.05
C ASN A 68 2.02 -7.00 -30.50
N GLU A 69 2.63 -5.83 -30.28
CA GLU A 69 1.91 -4.64 -29.82
C GLU A 69 1.01 -4.08 -30.92
N MET A 70 -0.20 -3.70 -30.52
CA MET A 70 -1.26 -3.18 -31.37
C MET A 70 -1.65 -1.77 -30.90
N GLU A 71 -2.00 -0.91 -31.84
CA GLU A 71 -2.48 0.44 -31.54
C GLU A 71 -3.91 0.38 -30.98
N VAL A 72 -4.14 1.08 -29.86
CA VAL A 72 -5.47 1.24 -29.26
C VAL A 72 -6.15 2.43 -29.98
N GLN A 73 -7.19 2.16 -30.78
CA GLN A 73 -8.00 3.20 -31.45
C GLN A 73 -9.01 3.86 -30.51
#